data_AF-Q2K1F8-F1
#
_entry.id   AF-Q2K1F8-F1
#
_cell.length_a   1.000
_cell.length_b   1.000
_cell.length_c   1.000
_cell.angle_alpha   90.00
_cell.angle_beta   90.00
_cell.angle_gamma   90.00
#
_symmetry.space_group_name_H-M   'P 1'
#
loop_
_entity.id
_entity.type
_entity.pdbx_description
1 polymer ?
#
loop_
_entity_poly.entity_id
_entity_poly.type
_entity_poly.pdbx_seq_one_letter_code
_entity_poly.pdbx_strand_id
1 'polypeptide(L)'
;MLSTERDLKRGGERFPIPSQGEVEGRLLMFEVVAVTCLQELLAKTDPHLVFRLRRKLLRNLKEKCAPLKLCADDEKAAKEFALQLLSAAVEQAEDEGRTGSQDPQQGH
;
A
#
# COMPACT_ATOMS: atom_id res chain seq x y z
N MET A 1 -23.95 10.82 17.71
CA MET A 1 -23.05 11.18 16.58
C MET A 1 -22.32 12.45 16.96
N LEU A 2 -20.99 12.44 16.93
CA LEU A 2 -20.17 13.64 17.16
C LEU A 2 -20.18 14.44 15.86
N SER A 3 -20.95 15.52 15.81
CA SER A 3 -20.90 16.47 14.70
C SER A 3 -19.54 17.15 14.70
N THR A 4 -18.79 17.02 13.61
CA THR A 4 -17.50 17.70 13.47
C THR A 4 -17.72 19.15 13.05
N GLU A 5 -16.79 20.06 13.34
CA GLU A 5 -16.91 21.49 12.95
C GLU A 5 -17.18 21.69 11.45
N ARG A 6 -16.84 20.71 10.60
CA ARG A 6 -17.13 20.70 9.16
C ARG A 6 -18.63 20.55 8.86
N ASP A 7 -19.36 19.79 9.65
CA ASP A 7 -20.80 19.53 9.47
C ASP A 7 -21.64 20.77 9.82
N LEU A 8 -21.09 21.68 10.62
CA LEU A 8 -21.71 22.95 11.03
C LEU A 8 -21.50 24.09 10.02
N LYS A 9 -20.53 23.98 9.10
CA LYS A 9 -20.27 25.05 8.11
C LYS A 9 -21.27 24.96 6.95
N ARG A 10 -21.94 26.09 6.66
CA ARG A 10 -22.86 26.27 5.52
C ARG A 10 -22.09 25.96 4.21
N GLY A 11 -22.34 24.78 3.62
CA GLY A 11 -21.56 24.23 2.50
C GLY A 11 -21.11 22.77 2.68
N GLY A 12 -21.32 22.15 3.86
CA GLY A 12 -21.03 20.73 4.12
C GLY A 12 -21.73 19.75 3.18
N GLU A 13 -22.87 20.13 2.59
CA GLU A 13 -23.58 19.35 1.56
C GLU A 13 -22.75 19.11 0.29
N ARG A 14 -21.76 19.98 -0.01
CA ARG A 14 -20.87 19.82 -1.17
C ARG A 14 -19.73 18.83 -0.94
N PHE A 15 -19.47 18.45 0.32
CA PHE A 15 -18.36 17.57 0.69
C PHE A 15 -18.78 16.62 1.83
N PRO A 16 -19.66 15.64 1.55
CA PRO A 16 -20.09 14.69 2.56
C PRO A 16 -18.89 13.95 3.18
N ILE A 17 -18.97 13.66 4.47
CA ILE A 17 -18.01 12.77 5.13
C ILE A 17 -18.12 11.41 4.43
N PRO A 18 -17.02 10.83 3.92
CA PRO A 18 -17.09 9.50 3.33
C PRO A 18 -17.59 8.50 4.38
N SER A 19 -18.48 7.62 3.96
CA SER A 19 -18.90 6.47 4.76
C SER A 19 -17.71 5.55 5.06
N GLN A 20 -17.83 4.74 6.11
CA GLN A 20 -16.79 3.76 6.46
C GLN A 20 -16.49 2.82 5.28
N GLY A 21 -17.52 2.32 4.60
CA GLY A 21 -17.36 1.46 3.43
C GLY A 21 -16.64 2.15 2.25
N GLU A 22 -16.84 3.46 2.05
CA GLU A 22 -16.08 4.22 1.04
C GLU A 22 -14.61 4.37 1.42
N VAL A 23 -14.30 4.54 2.71
CA VAL A 23 -12.91 4.61 3.19
C VAL A 23 -12.23 3.24 3.04
N GLU A 24 -12.86 2.17 3.51
CA GLU A 24 -12.36 0.80 3.40
C GLU A 24 -12.16 0.39 1.94
N GLY A 25 -13.14 0.66 1.07
CA GLY A 25 -13.04 0.36 -0.35
C GLY A 25 -11.88 1.10 -1.04
N ARG A 26 -11.60 2.36 -0.66
CA ARG A 26 -10.45 3.11 -1.19
C ARG A 26 -9.12 2.54 -0.68
N LEU A 27 -9.03 2.17 0.60
CA LEU A 27 -7.83 1.56 1.17
C LEU A 27 -7.51 0.23 0.49
N LEU A 28 -8.51 -0.64 0.33
CA LEU A 28 -8.36 -1.91 -0.38
C LEU A 28 -7.94 -1.70 -1.84
N MET A 29 -8.54 -0.73 -2.54
CA MET A 29 -8.16 -0.40 -3.91
C MET A 29 -6.68 0.02 -3.99
N PHE A 30 -6.21 0.87 -3.08
CA PHE A 30 -4.79 1.27 -3.05
C PHE A 30 -3.87 0.09 -2.74
N GLU A 31 -4.26 -0.79 -1.83
CA GLU A 31 -3.51 -2.02 -1.52
C GLU A 31 -3.39 -2.92 -2.75
N VAL A 32 -4.51 -3.24 -3.41
CA VAL A 32 -4.53 -4.07 -4.62
C VAL A 32 -3.64 -3.48 -5.70
N VAL A 33 -3.80 -2.18 -6.00
CA VAL A 33 -2.97 -1.49 -7.02
C VAL A 33 -1.49 -1.52 -6.63
N ALA A 34 -1.16 -1.23 -5.37
CA ALA A 34 0.22 -1.20 -4.92
C ALA A 34 0.88 -2.58 -5.01
N VAL A 35 0.21 -3.63 -4.50
CA VAL A 35 0.73 -5.01 -4.51
C VAL A 35 0.90 -5.49 -5.94
N THR A 36 -0.11 -5.38 -6.80
CA THR A 36 -0.02 -5.83 -8.19
C THR A 36 1.11 -5.12 -8.94
N CYS A 37 1.24 -3.80 -8.80
CA CYS A 37 2.32 -3.06 -9.46
C CYS A 37 3.71 -3.43 -8.90
N LEU A 38 3.85 -3.58 -7.59
CA LEU A 38 5.11 -3.94 -6.96
C LEU A 38 5.51 -5.36 -7.33
N GLN A 39 4.59 -6.31 -7.33
CA GLN A 39 4.82 -7.69 -7.71
C GLN A 39 5.41 -7.79 -9.13
N GLU A 40 4.78 -7.16 -10.11
CA GLU A 40 5.24 -7.14 -11.51
C GLU A 40 6.63 -6.52 -11.69
N LEU A 41 6.95 -5.51 -10.89
CA LEU A 41 8.26 -4.87 -10.88
C LEU A 41 9.29 -5.77 -10.19
N LEU A 42 8.93 -6.37 -9.06
CA LEU A 42 9.82 -7.16 -8.21
C LEU A 42 10.18 -8.50 -8.83
N ALA A 43 9.26 -9.14 -9.57
CA ALA A 43 9.52 -10.38 -10.30
C ALA A 43 10.71 -10.27 -11.29
N LYS A 44 11.06 -9.05 -11.70
CA LYS A 44 12.12 -8.75 -12.67
C LYS A 44 13.36 -8.11 -12.04
N THR A 45 13.39 -8.01 -10.71
CA THR A 45 14.31 -7.13 -9.97
C THR A 45 15.23 -7.92 -9.02
N ASP A 46 16.49 -7.49 -8.92
CA ASP A 46 17.48 -8.04 -7.98
C ASP A 46 17.02 -7.89 -6.50
N PRO A 47 17.09 -8.95 -5.67
CA PRO A 47 16.78 -8.91 -4.24
C PRO A 47 17.46 -7.76 -3.46
N HIS A 48 18.67 -7.35 -3.84
CA HIS A 48 19.37 -6.21 -3.23
C HIS A 48 18.65 -4.87 -3.44
N LEU A 49 17.87 -4.73 -4.51
CA LEU A 49 17.06 -3.55 -4.78
C LEU A 49 15.83 -3.48 -3.87
N VAL A 50 15.31 -4.62 -3.39
CA VAL A 50 14.21 -4.68 -2.40
C VAL A 50 14.62 -4.00 -1.09
N PHE A 51 15.85 -4.27 -0.62
CA PHE A 51 16.36 -3.62 0.59
C PHE A 51 16.46 -2.09 0.42
N ARG A 52 16.94 -1.62 -0.73
CA ARG A 52 17.00 -0.19 -1.06
C ARG A 52 15.61 0.44 -1.15
N LEU A 53 14.65 -0.28 -1.74
CA LEU A 53 13.26 0.15 -1.85
C LEU A 53 12.64 0.31 -0.46
N ARG A 54 12.80 -0.68 0.42
CA ARG A 54 12.32 -0.62 1.81
C ARG A 54 12.82 0.63 2.55
N ARG A 55 14.13 0.91 2.46
CA ARG A 55 14.72 2.10 3.11
C ARG A 55 14.18 3.41 2.51
N LYS A 56 14.00 3.46 1.18
CA LYS A 56 13.44 4.62 0.48
C LYS A 56 11.98 4.85 0.86
N LEU A 57 11.18 3.79 0.93
CA LEU A 57 9.78 3.81 1.35
C LEU A 57 9.61 4.40 2.75
N LEU A 58 10.36 3.90 3.73
CA LEU A 58 10.30 4.40 5.11
C LEU A 58 10.70 5.88 5.23
N ARG A 59 11.72 6.31 4.48
CA ARG A 59 12.12 7.72 4.46
C ARG A 59 11.01 8.59 3.85
N ASN A 60 10.47 8.19 2.70
CA ASN A 60 9.40 8.92 2.04
C ASN A 60 8.15 9.01 2.93
N LEU A 61 7.78 7.93 3.64
CA LEU A 61 6.67 7.94 4.59
C LEU A 61 6.90 8.96 5.70
N LYS A 62 8.09 8.97 6.31
CA LYS A 62 8.43 9.97 7.33
C LYS A 62 8.26 11.40 6.80
N GLU A 63 8.78 11.68 5.60
CA GLU A 63 8.68 13.00 4.96
C GLU A 63 7.22 13.38 4.63
N LYS A 64 6.42 12.42 4.17
CA LYS A 64 5.02 12.66 3.75
C LYS A 64 4.05 12.68 4.93
N CYS A 65 4.34 11.99 6.02
CA CYS A 65 3.55 12.01 7.25
C CYS A 65 3.82 13.26 8.10
N ALA A 66 5.02 13.86 8.00
CA ALA A 66 5.38 15.07 8.75
C ALA A 66 4.33 16.21 8.70
N PRO A 67 3.80 16.62 7.53
CA PRO A 67 2.78 17.67 7.47
C PRO A 67 1.41 17.25 8.02
N LEU A 68 1.14 15.95 8.17
CA LEU A 68 -0.14 15.42 8.64
C LEU A 68 -0.28 15.51 10.17
N LYS A 69 0.80 15.81 10.90
CA LYS A 69 0.82 15.91 12.37
C LYS A 69 0.22 14.68 13.07
N LEU A 70 0.50 13.50 12.51
CA LEU A 70 0.10 12.22 13.09
C LEU A 70 0.71 12.05 14.48
N CYS A 71 0.01 11.36 15.38
CA CYS A 71 0.63 10.93 16.62
C CYS A 71 1.68 9.83 16.34
N ALA A 72 2.52 9.53 17.33
CA ALA A 72 3.59 8.54 17.17
C ALA A 72 3.04 7.15 16.79
N ASP A 73 1.89 6.77 17.35
CA ASP A 73 1.26 5.47 17.09
C ASP A 73 0.70 5.40 15.67
N ASP A 74 0.07 6.48 15.18
CA ASP A 74 -0.43 6.55 13.80
C ASP A 74 0.72 6.53 12.77
N GLU A 75 1.82 7.23 13.04
CA GLU A 75 3.00 7.20 12.17
C GLU A 75 3.65 5.80 12.16
N LYS A 76 3.66 5.13 13.32
CA LYS A 76 4.13 3.75 13.44
C LYS A 76 3.22 2.80 12.64
N ALA A 77 1.91 2.88 12.81
CA ALA A 77 0.94 2.06 12.09
C ALA A 77 1.08 2.24 10.57
N ALA A 78 1.24 3.49 10.09
CA ALA A 78 1.46 3.76 8.67
C ALA A 78 2.74 3.10 8.12
N LYS A 79 3.83 3.11 8.89
CA LYS A 79 5.08 2.44 8.52
C LYS A 79 4.93 0.92 8.51
N GLU A 80 4.29 0.35 9.51
CA GLU A 80 4.06 -1.09 9.60
C GLU A 80 3.19 -1.58 8.43
N PHE A 81 2.10 -0.89 8.15
CA PHE A 81 1.23 -1.20 7.01
C PHE A 81 1.97 -1.15 5.67
N ALA A 82 2.80 -0.12 5.46
CA ALA A 82 3.58 -0.02 4.23
C ALA A 82 4.63 -1.13 4.09
N LEU A 83 5.21 -1.60 5.20
CA LEU A 83 6.11 -2.75 5.19
C LEU A 83 5.37 -4.06 4.90
N GLN A 84 4.15 -4.23 5.42
CA GLN A 84 3.30 -5.38 5.12
C GLN A 84 2.97 -5.45 3.62
N LEU A 85 2.57 -4.33 3.01
CA LEU A 85 2.32 -4.26 1.57
C LEU A 85 3.56 -4.64 0.74
N LEU A 86 4.74 -4.16 1.13
CA LEU A 86 5.98 -4.52 0.45
C LEU A 86 6.30 -6.01 0.60
N SER A 87 6.15 -6.58 1.80
CA SER A 87 6.36 -8.00 2.03
C SER A 87 5.41 -8.86 1.20
N ALA A 88 4.11 -8.53 1.20
CA ALA A 88 3.11 -9.25 0.40
C ALA A 88 3.45 -9.24 -1.09
N ALA A 89 3.90 -8.10 -1.63
CA ALA A 89 4.31 -8.00 -3.02
C ALA A 89 5.57 -8.82 -3.35
N VAL A 90 6.53 -8.91 -2.41
CA VAL A 90 7.72 -9.76 -2.56
C VAL A 90 7.32 -11.24 -2.56
N GLU A 91 6.50 -11.66 -1.59
CA GLU A 91 6.02 -13.04 -1.47
C GLU A 91 5.29 -13.50 -2.75
N GLN A 92 4.38 -12.66 -3.27
CA GLN A 92 3.67 -12.99 -4.52
C GLN A 92 4.58 -13.04 -5.74
N ALA A 93 5.58 -12.16 -5.83
CA ALA A 93 6.54 -12.17 -6.93
C ALA A 93 7.45 -13.41 -6.90
N GLU A 94 7.84 -13.87 -5.72
CA GLU A 94 8.61 -15.10 -5.55
C GLU A 94 7.81 -16.35 -5.92
N ASP A 95 6.52 -16.39 -5.59
CA ASP A 95 5.63 -17.50 -5.91
C ASP A 95 5.38 -17.64 -7.42
N GLU A 96 5.18 -16.52 -8.15
CA GLU A 96 5.03 -16.54 -9.61
C GLU A 96 6.31 -16.95 -10.35
N GLY A 97 7.48 -16.58 -9.82
CA GLY A 97 8.77 -17.03 -10.36
C GLY A 97 8.95 -18.56 -10.31
N ARG A 98 8.30 -19.24 -9.35
CA ARG A 98 8.37 -20.70 -9.20
C ARG A 98 7.40 -21.43 -10.14
N THR A 99 6.21 -20.91 -10.37
CA THR A 99 5.21 -21.50 -11.28
C THR A 99 5.55 -21.34 -12.75
N GLY A 100 6.32 -20.29 -13.14
CA GLY A 100 6.80 -20.10 -14.50
C GLY A 100 7.93 -21.04 -14.97
N SER A 101 8.49 -21.89 -14.09
CA SER A 101 9.56 -22.85 -14.43
C SER A 101 9.08 -24.29 -14.69
N GLN A 102 7.75 -24.52 -14.71
CA GLN A 102 7.16 -25.82 -15.03
C GLN A 102 6.46 -25.78 -16.41
N ASP A 103 7.23 -25.63 -17.49
CA ASP A 103 6.78 -26.04 -18.82
C ASP A 103 7.29 -27.47 -19.11
N PRO A 104 6.42 -28.49 -19.19
CA PRO A 104 6.83 -29.80 -19.66
C PRO A 104 6.99 -29.75 -21.18
N GLN A 105 8.23 -29.89 -21.64
CA GLN A 105 8.50 -30.39 -22.99
C GLN A 105 7.77 -31.72 -23.19
N GLN A 106 6.77 -31.75 -24.08
CA GLN A 106 6.36 -32.99 -24.74
C GLN A 106 6.66 -32.88 -26.22
N GLY A 107 7.71 -33.61 -26.60
CA GLY A 107 8.20 -33.76 -27.96
C GLY A 107 7.24 -34.55 -28.84
N HIS A 108 7.43 -34.35 -30.14
CA HIS A 108 6.79 -35.10 -31.21
C HIS A 108 7.82 -35.98 -31.91
#